data_AF-A0A363TD89-F1
#
_entry.id   AF-A0A363TD89-F1
#
_cell.length_a   1.000
_cell.length_b   1.000
_cell.length_c   1.000
_cell.angle_alpha   90.00
_cell.angle_beta   90.00
_cell.angle_gamma   90.00
#
_symmetry.space_group_name_H-M   'P 1'
#
loop_
_entity.id
_entity.type
_entity.pdbx_description
1 polymer ?
#
loop_
_entity_poly.entity_id
_entity_poly.type
_entity_poly.pdbx_seq_one_letter_code
_entity_poly.pdbx_strand_id
1 'polypeptide(L)'
;MKNSLMFIGIVLVAIMVIVSACSSSTINSTSAPASTSSQEGATLVQERCSVCHPLSRVESMRLTATEWSALVDQMVARGANLTSEEKTTVVNYLAANYGK
;
A
#
# COMPACT_ATOMS: atom_id res chain seq x y z
N MET A 1 -13.23 -24.18 50.72
CA MET A 1 -12.56 -24.29 49.40
C MET A 1 -13.36 -23.67 48.23
N LYS A 2 -14.40 -22.84 48.46
CA LYS A 2 -15.20 -22.21 47.38
C LYS A 2 -14.84 -20.74 47.13
N ASN A 3 -14.09 -20.11 48.02
CA ASN A 3 -13.74 -18.69 47.93
C ASN A 3 -12.43 -18.45 47.14
N SER A 4 -11.64 -19.49 46.83
CA SER A 4 -10.40 -19.37 46.05
C SER A 4 -10.65 -19.21 44.54
N LEU A 5 -11.79 -19.71 44.04
CA LEU A 5 -12.18 -19.53 42.63
C LEU A 5 -12.71 -18.11 42.34
N MET A 6 -13.21 -17.40 43.35
CA MET A 6 -13.77 -16.07 43.18
C MET A 6 -12.68 -14.98 43.07
N PHE A 7 -11.53 -15.17 43.72
CA PHE A 7 -10.38 -14.26 43.58
C PHE A 7 -9.67 -14.39 42.22
N ILE A 8 -9.68 -15.57 41.60
CA ILE A 8 -9.13 -15.77 40.25
C ILE A 8 -9.96 -15.01 39.20
N GLY A 9 -11.29 -14.96 39.38
CA GLY A 9 -12.19 -14.22 38.48
C GLY A 9 -12.04 -12.69 38.56
N ILE A 10 -11.75 -12.14 39.74
CA ILE A 10 -11.59 -10.69 39.92
C ILE A 10 -10.27 -10.19 39.31
N VAL A 11 -9.22 -11.02 39.32
CA VAL A 11 -7.92 -10.71 38.67
C VAL A 11 -8.02 -10.76 37.15
N LEU A 12 -8.88 -11.60 36.57
CA LEU A 12 -9.09 -11.69 35.12
C LEU A 12 -9.90 -10.51 34.54
N VAL A 13 -10.82 -9.91 35.32
CA VAL A 13 -11.61 -8.74 34.87
C VAL A 13 -10.81 -7.43 34.97
N ALA A 14 -9.85 -7.34 35.90
CA ALA A 14 -9.05 -6.12 36.11
C ALA A 14 -7.97 -5.87 35.04
N ILE A 15 -7.59 -6.88 34.24
CA ILE A 15 -6.61 -6.72 33.14
C ILE A 15 -7.27 -6.13 31.88
N MET A 16 -8.61 -6.12 31.80
CA MET A 16 -9.37 -5.70 30.59
C MET A 16 -9.83 -4.23 30.61
N VAL A 17 -9.30 -3.39 31.52
CA VAL A 17 -9.74 -1.98 31.71
C VAL A 17 -8.61 -0.95 31.46
N ILE A 18 -7.47 -1.36 30.89
CA ILE A 18 -6.31 -0.46 30.65
C ILE A 18 -5.94 -0.34 29.16
N VAL A 19 -6.93 -0.38 28.25
CA VAL A 19 -6.73 0.13 26.88
C VAL A 19 -7.55 1.40 26.71
N SER A 20 -6.91 2.47 27.16
CA SER A 20 -6.85 3.80 26.56
C SER A 20 -8.01 4.23 25.66
N ALA A 21 -8.84 5.08 26.26
CA ALA A 21 -9.35 6.27 25.59
C ALA A 21 -8.22 7.00 24.84
N CYS A 22 -8.29 6.98 23.52
CA CYS A 22 -7.83 8.01 22.57
C CYS A 22 -8.17 7.56 21.14
N SER A 23 -9.43 7.20 20.86
CA SER A 23 -9.92 7.12 19.48
C SER A 23 -10.27 8.52 18.99
N SER A 24 -9.24 9.33 18.79
CA SER A 24 -9.30 10.56 17.99
C SER A 24 -8.12 10.54 17.04
N SER A 25 -8.11 9.55 16.16
CA SER A 25 -7.33 9.63 14.92
C SER A 25 -8.16 10.43 13.92
N THR A 26 -8.19 11.75 14.09
CA THR A 26 -8.36 12.65 12.97
C THR A 26 -7.19 12.39 12.03
N ILE A 27 -7.39 11.56 11.01
CA ILE A 27 -6.46 11.42 9.89
C ILE A 27 -6.60 12.71 9.07
N ASN A 28 -5.94 13.76 9.55
CA ASN A 28 -5.71 14.96 8.77
C ASN A 28 -4.50 14.68 7.89
N SER A 29 -4.67 13.84 6.86
CA SER A 29 -3.67 13.62 5.82
C SER A 29 -3.61 14.86 4.93
N THR A 30 -3.04 15.94 5.45
CA THR A 30 -2.48 17.02 4.65
C THR A 30 -1.00 16.74 4.50
N SER A 31 -0.69 15.70 3.72
CA SER A 31 0.65 15.48 3.17
C SER A 31 0.67 16.12 1.79
N ALA A 32 1.72 16.91 1.50
CA ALA A 32 1.95 17.49 0.19
C ALA A 32 1.77 16.44 -0.93
N PRO A 33 1.13 16.79 -2.06
CA PRO A 33 0.62 15.83 -3.05
C PRO A 33 1.69 14.91 -3.68
N ALA A 34 2.98 15.28 -3.62
CA ALA A 34 4.07 14.55 -4.25
C ALA A 34 4.53 13.30 -3.47
N SER A 35 4.51 13.33 -2.13
CA SER A 35 5.02 12.19 -1.34
C SER A 35 4.01 11.04 -1.27
N THR A 36 2.72 11.37 -1.19
CA THR A 36 1.63 10.40 -1.18
C THR A 36 1.52 9.69 -2.52
N SER A 37 1.56 10.42 -3.64
CA SER A 37 1.47 9.83 -4.98
C SER A 37 2.64 8.91 -5.32
N SER A 38 3.84 9.21 -4.84
CA SER A 38 5.00 8.31 -5.00
C SER A 38 4.83 7.00 -4.21
N GLN A 39 4.38 7.07 -2.96
CA GLN A 39 4.08 5.87 -2.15
C GLN A 39 2.95 5.04 -2.75
N GLU A 40 1.89 5.69 -3.25
CA GLU A 40 0.78 5.03 -3.94
C GLU A 40 1.26 4.33 -5.21
N GLY A 41 2.07 4.99 -6.03
CA GLY A 41 2.65 4.40 -7.24
C GLY A 41 3.55 3.20 -6.94
N ALA A 42 4.40 3.29 -5.91
CA ALA A 42 5.22 2.16 -5.46
C ALA A 42 4.36 0.96 -5.04
N THR A 43 3.28 1.23 -4.27
CA THR A 43 2.34 0.21 -3.80
C THR A 43 1.63 -0.45 -4.97
N LEU A 44 1.11 0.33 -5.91
CA LEU A 44 0.44 -0.18 -7.11
C LEU A 44 1.39 -1.02 -7.97
N VAL A 45 2.64 -0.60 -8.17
CA VAL A 45 3.63 -1.41 -8.90
C VAL A 45 3.87 -2.73 -8.17
N GLN A 46 4.04 -2.69 -6.85
CA GLN A 46 4.25 -3.87 -6.05
C GLN A 46 3.07 -4.86 -6.11
N GLU A 47 1.84 -4.37 -6.04
CA GLU A 47 0.64 -5.21 -5.99
C GLU A 47 0.17 -5.68 -7.36
N ARG A 48 0.30 -4.85 -8.40
CA ARG A 48 -0.26 -5.12 -9.73
C ARG A 48 0.76 -5.75 -10.69
N CYS A 49 2.04 -5.35 -10.62
CA CYS A 49 3.04 -5.78 -11.59
C CYS A 49 3.80 -7.05 -11.18
N SER A 50 3.68 -7.50 -9.92
CA SER A 50 4.31 -8.74 -9.45
C SER A 50 3.41 -9.98 -9.58
N VAL A 51 2.18 -9.83 -10.08
CA VAL A 51 1.19 -10.92 -10.17
C VAL A 51 1.61 -12.01 -11.16
N CYS A 52 2.21 -11.61 -12.29
CA CYS A 52 2.52 -12.53 -13.39
C CYS A 52 4.02 -12.83 -13.57
N HIS A 53 4.91 -11.96 -13.07
CA HIS A 53 6.36 -12.09 -13.23
C HIS A 53 7.08 -11.23 -12.18
N PRO A 54 8.38 -11.48 -11.89
CA PRO A 54 9.11 -10.69 -10.90
C PRO A 54 9.29 -9.22 -11.31
N LEU A 55 9.34 -8.33 -10.31
CA LEU A 55 9.57 -6.89 -10.50
C LEU A 55 10.97 -6.54 -11.01
N SER A 56 11.93 -7.45 -10.91
CA SER A 56 13.28 -7.26 -11.47
C SER A 56 13.24 -6.91 -12.97
N ARG A 57 12.22 -7.35 -13.70
CA ARG A 57 11.99 -6.91 -15.09
C ARG A 57 11.73 -5.41 -15.18
N VAL A 58 10.85 -4.87 -14.35
CA VAL A 58 10.55 -3.43 -14.29
C VAL A 58 11.79 -2.64 -13.85
N GLU A 59 12.45 -3.08 -12.78
CA GLU A 59 13.62 -2.40 -12.19
C GLU A 59 14.83 -2.34 -13.14
N SER A 60 14.94 -3.30 -14.05
CA SER A 60 16.02 -3.37 -15.05
C SER A 60 15.83 -2.43 -16.24
N MET A 61 14.62 -1.86 -16.42
CA MET A 61 14.29 -1.04 -17.59
C MET A 61 14.50 0.45 -17.30
N ARG A 62 14.91 1.20 -18.32
CA ARG A 62 14.91 2.67 -18.29
C ARG A 62 14.19 3.20 -19.52
N LEU A 63 13.04 3.82 -19.31
CA LEU A 63 12.13 4.26 -20.37
C LEU A 63 11.63 5.67 -20.07
N THR A 64 11.30 6.43 -21.11
CA THR A 64 10.58 7.70 -20.99
C THR A 64 9.15 7.47 -20.52
N ALA A 65 8.47 8.51 -20.04
CA ALA A 65 7.07 8.42 -19.60
C ALA A 65 6.13 7.84 -20.69
N THR A 66 6.33 8.23 -21.95
CA THR A 66 5.54 7.73 -23.08
C THR A 66 5.81 6.24 -23.35
N GLU A 67 7.07 5.82 -23.30
CA GLU A 67 7.45 4.41 -23.45
C GLU A 67 6.90 3.56 -22.27
N TRP A 68 6.94 4.07 -21.03
CA TRP A 68 6.33 3.42 -19.88
C TRP A 68 4.82 3.28 -20.03
N SER A 69 4.11 4.34 -20.46
CA SER A 69 2.67 4.26 -20.71
C SER A 69 2.33 3.16 -21.71
N ALA A 70 3.05 3.10 -22.84
CA ALA A 70 2.82 2.08 -23.85
C ALA A 70 3.10 0.66 -23.33
N LEU A 71 4.14 0.49 -22.51
CA LEU A 71 4.45 -0.81 -21.91
C LEU A 71 3.36 -1.23 -20.89
N VAL A 72 2.91 -0.31 -20.03
CA VAL A 72 1.85 -0.59 -19.06
C VAL A 72 0.55 -0.93 -19.79
N ASP A 73 0.22 -0.26 -20.91
CA ASP A 73 -0.91 -0.63 -21.78
C ASP A 73 -0.80 -2.06 -22.30
N GLN A 74 0.40 -2.49 -22.71
CA GLN A 74 0.62 -3.88 -23.11
C GLN A 74 0.39 -4.86 -21.96
N MET A 75 0.73 -4.49 -20.72
CA MET A 75 0.47 -5.35 -19.56
C MET A 75 -1.02 -5.41 -19.23
N VAL A 76 -1.74 -4.29 -19.33
CA VAL A 76 -3.21 -4.25 -19.17
C VAL A 76 -3.88 -5.12 -20.23
N ALA A 77 -3.47 -5.03 -21.50
CA ALA A 77 -3.95 -5.89 -22.57
C ALA A 77 -3.66 -7.39 -22.35
N ARG A 78 -2.65 -7.72 -21.53
CA ARG A 78 -2.30 -9.08 -21.11
C ARG A 78 -2.97 -9.52 -19.81
N GLY A 79 -3.82 -8.68 -19.22
CA GLY A 79 -4.62 -9.00 -18.03
C GLY A 79 -4.16 -8.34 -16.74
N ALA A 80 -3.22 -7.39 -16.77
CA ALA A 80 -2.95 -6.56 -15.58
C ALA A 80 -4.20 -5.72 -15.26
N ASN A 81 -4.67 -5.82 -14.03
CA ASN A 81 -5.88 -5.12 -13.59
C ASN A 81 -5.51 -3.75 -13.01
N LEU A 82 -5.66 -2.71 -13.82
CA LEU A 82 -5.44 -1.31 -13.47
C LEU A 82 -6.62 -0.48 -13.99
N THR A 83 -7.15 0.41 -13.15
CA THR A 83 -8.00 1.51 -13.61
C THR A 83 -7.19 2.55 -14.40
N SER A 84 -7.87 3.46 -15.09
CA SER A 84 -7.21 4.55 -15.83
C SER A 84 -6.39 5.45 -14.90
N GLU A 85 -6.93 5.76 -13.72
CA GLU A 85 -6.27 6.59 -12.71
C GLU A 85 -5.06 5.88 -12.10
N GLU A 86 -5.20 4.61 -11.70
CA GLU A 86 -4.08 3.82 -11.18
C GLU A 86 -2.97 3.67 -12.24
N LYS A 87 -3.34 3.47 -13.52
CA LYS A 87 -2.37 3.43 -14.62
C LYS A 87 -1.59 4.74 -14.69
N THR A 88 -2.24 5.89 -14.63
CA THR A 88 -1.55 7.19 -14.65
C THR A 88 -0.59 7.32 -13.45
N THR A 89 -1.02 6.94 -12.25
CA THR A 89 -0.17 6.94 -11.05
C THR A 89 1.05 6.02 -11.22
N VAL A 90 0.85 4.80 -11.74
CA VAL A 90 1.93 3.85 -12.04
C VAL A 90 2.90 4.42 -13.07
N VAL A 91 2.42 4.96 -14.19
CA VAL A 91 3.29 5.51 -15.24
C VAL A 91 4.13 6.68 -14.71
N ASN A 92 3.52 7.57 -13.93
CA ASN A 92 4.24 8.69 -13.32
C ASN A 92 5.33 8.20 -12.36
N TYR A 93 5.02 7.22 -11.52
CA TYR A 93 5.99 6.61 -10.62
C TYR A 93 7.12 5.93 -11.38
N LEU A 94 6.82 5.14 -12.42
CA LEU A 94 7.81 4.43 -13.21
C LEU A 94 8.74 5.40 -13.96
N ALA A 95 8.19 6.47 -14.53
CA ALA A 95 8.98 7.49 -15.20
C ALA A 95 9.88 8.26 -14.22
N ALA A 96 9.40 8.57 -13.02
CA ALA A 96 10.18 9.30 -12.02
C ALA A 96 11.34 8.46 -11.43
N ASN A 97 11.15 7.16 -11.26
CA ASN A 97 12.11 6.29 -10.57
C ASN A 97 12.98 5.46 -11.52
N TYR A 98 12.47 5.16 -12.72
CA TYR A 98 13.10 4.32 -13.73
C TYR A 98 13.09 5.00 -15.12
N GLY A 99 13.16 6.34 -15.13
CA GLY A 99 13.27 7.17 -16.33
C GLY A 99 14.66 7.18 -16.96
N LYS A 100 14.74 7.48 -18.26
CA LYS A 100 15.94 7.96 -18.97
C LYS A 100 15.68 9.35 -19.55
#